data_AF-A0A7I7TZQ4-F1
#
_entry.id   AF-A0A7I7TZQ4-F1
#
_cell.length_a   1.000
_cell.length_b   1.000
_cell.length_c   1.000
_cell.angle_alpha   90.00
_cell.angle_beta   90.00
_cell.angle_gamma   90.00
#
_symmetry.space_group_name_H-M   'P 1'
#
loop_
_entity.id
_entity.type
_entity.pdbx_description
1 polymer ?
#
loop_
_entity_poly.entity_id
_entity_poly.type
_entity_poly.pdbx_seq_one_letter_code
_entity_poly.pdbx_strand_id
1 'polypeptide(L)'
;MLHGVADQLVRYDAEAFAAAFKDAPIGDGDVIATRLAKQILSIRDEPQLSRTRARLELSLLARGDPVLSENFAQMGESFRGIVERLVIAAQREHGPLDRTLLDEQISVVLSYLGGRILAFASDSAEPLTSDDIVRQLRAVITGVAALRPTGE
;
A
#
# COMPACT_ATOMS: atom_id res chain seq x y z
N MET A 1 -24.72 -13.27 1.16
CA MET A 1 -24.58 -12.07 2.02
C MET A 1 -23.14 -11.63 2.11
N LEU A 2 -22.21 -12.51 2.56
CA LEU A 2 -20.78 -12.18 2.73
C LEU A 2 -20.11 -11.72 1.43
N HIS A 3 -20.32 -12.43 0.31
CA HIS A 3 -19.82 -12.02 -1.01
C HIS A 3 -20.29 -10.63 -1.44
N GLY A 4 -21.57 -10.31 -1.27
CA GLY A 4 -22.09 -8.98 -1.63
C GLY A 4 -21.50 -7.85 -0.79
N VAL A 5 -21.19 -8.09 0.49
CA VAL A 5 -20.51 -7.11 1.35
C VAL A 5 -19.05 -6.96 0.93
N ALA A 6 -18.36 -8.06 0.62
CA ALA A 6 -16.99 -8.04 0.12
C ALA A 6 -16.88 -7.30 -1.23
N ASP A 7 -17.79 -7.56 -2.17
CA ASP A 7 -17.86 -6.88 -3.46
C ASP A 7 -18.05 -5.37 -3.31
N GLN A 8 -18.96 -4.95 -2.41
CA GLN A 8 -19.18 -3.54 -2.13
C GLN A 8 -17.95 -2.87 -1.50
N LEU A 9 -17.30 -3.54 -0.54
CA LEU A 9 -16.07 -3.04 0.08
C LEU A 9 -14.97 -2.86 -0.97
N VAL A 10 -14.72 -3.89 -1.77
CA VAL A 10 -13.72 -3.85 -2.84
C VAL A 10 -14.02 -2.73 -3.83
N ARG A 11 -15.28 -2.55 -4.24
CA ARG A 11 -15.65 -1.47 -5.15
C ARG A 11 -15.40 -0.09 -4.55
N TYR A 12 -15.84 0.15 -3.32
CA TYR A 12 -15.65 1.45 -2.66
C TYR A 12 -14.18 1.79 -2.45
N ASP A 13 -13.36 0.80 -2.13
CA ASP A 13 -11.93 0.99 -1.99
C ASP A 13 -11.30 1.31 -3.34
N ALA A 14 -11.64 0.57 -4.39
CA ALA A 14 -11.11 0.82 -5.73
C ALA A 14 -11.50 2.23 -6.23
N GLU A 15 -12.73 2.66 -6.00
CA GLU A 15 -13.20 4.02 -6.33
C GLU A 15 -12.43 5.09 -5.54
N ALA A 16 -12.28 4.91 -4.22
CA ALA A 16 -11.53 5.83 -3.36
C ALA A 16 -10.05 5.91 -3.76
N PHE A 17 -9.42 4.76 -4.06
CA PHE A 17 -8.05 4.68 -4.55
C PHE A 17 -7.90 5.31 -5.93
N ALA A 18 -8.76 4.99 -6.88
CA ALA A 18 -8.72 5.59 -8.21
C ALA A 18 -8.87 7.11 -8.13
N ALA A 19 -9.79 7.61 -7.32
CA ALA A 19 -9.95 9.05 -7.09
C ALA A 19 -8.70 9.69 -6.47
N ALA A 20 -8.11 9.05 -5.45
CA ALA A 20 -6.92 9.57 -4.76
C ALA A 20 -5.70 9.70 -5.69
N PHE A 21 -5.57 8.82 -6.69
CA PHE A 21 -4.40 8.77 -7.58
C PHE A 21 -4.67 9.23 -9.02
N LYS A 22 -5.90 9.64 -9.36
CA LYS A 22 -6.31 10.07 -10.72
C LYS A 22 -5.36 11.07 -11.36
N ASP A 23 -5.00 12.12 -10.60
CA ASP A 23 -4.16 13.22 -11.09
C ASP A 23 -2.71 13.12 -10.60
N ALA A 24 -2.25 11.94 -10.17
CA ALA A 24 -0.87 11.78 -9.70
C ALA A 24 0.07 11.66 -10.91
N PRO A 25 1.06 12.57 -11.08
CA PRO A 25 1.98 12.51 -12.21
C PRO A 25 2.70 11.16 -12.27
N ILE A 26 2.86 10.62 -13.47
CA ILE A 26 3.62 9.39 -13.69
C ILE A 26 5.10 9.75 -13.58
N GLY A 27 5.73 9.43 -12.45
CA GLY A 27 7.16 9.68 -12.21
C GLY A 27 7.47 10.64 -11.06
N ASP A 28 6.47 11.25 -10.44
CA ASP A 28 6.65 12.09 -9.25
C ASP A 28 6.48 11.24 -7.98
N GLY A 29 7.59 10.71 -7.48
CA GLY A 29 7.62 9.84 -6.31
C GLY A 29 7.09 10.53 -5.04
N ASP A 30 7.32 11.83 -4.91
CA ASP A 30 6.93 12.62 -3.74
C ASP A 30 5.42 12.83 -3.66
N VAL A 31 4.80 13.14 -4.80
CA VAL A 31 3.34 13.23 -4.88
C VAL A 31 2.69 11.88 -4.59
N ILE A 32 3.25 10.78 -5.12
CA ILE A 32 2.74 9.42 -4.87
C ILE A 32 2.88 9.06 -3.39
N ALA A 33 4.05 9.27 -2.79
CA ALA A 33 4.31 8.99 -1.38
C ALA A 33 3.37 9.78 -0.47
N THR A 34 3.18 11.07 -0.76
CA THR A 34 2.29 11.94 0.03
C THR A 34 0.83 11.50 -0.05
N ARG A 35 0.36 11.08 -1.23
CA ARG A 35 -1.01 10.56 -1.41
C ARG A 35 -1.19 9.23 -0.68
N LEU A 36 -0.21 8.33 -0.76
CA LEU A 36 -0.22 7.07 0.01
C LEU A 36 -0.26 7.35 1.52
N ALA A 37 0.56 8.28 2.01
CA ALA A 37 0.59 8.64 3.42
C ALA A 37 -0.76 9.18 3.91
N LYS A 38 -1.39 10.08 3.15
CA LYS A 38 -2.74 10.59 3.46
C LYS A 38 -3.79 9.49 3.44
N GLN A 39 -3.76 8.60 2.45
CA GLN A 39 -4.71 7.49 2.36
C GLN A 39 -4.59 6.56 3.57
N ILE A 40 -3.37 6.25 3.99
CA ILE A 40 -3.13 5.39 5.15
C ILE A 40 -3.57 6.08 6.45
N LEU A 41 -3.30 7.39 6.60
CA LEU A 41 -3.75 8.13 7.79
C LEU A 41 -5.28 8.18 7.88
N SER A 42 -5.98 8.28 6.75
CA SER A 42 -7.45 8.30 6.73
C SER A 42 -8.09 7.05 7.35
N ILE A 43 -7.36 5.93 7.45
CA ILE A 43 -7.83 4.69 8.11
C ILE A 43 -8.21 4.93 9.57
N ARG A 44 -7.64 5.95 10.21
CA ARG A 44 -7.91 6.26 11.63
C ARG A 44 -9.31 6.84 11.85
N ASP A 45 -9.94 7.35 10.78
CA ASP A 45 -11.21 8.04 10.83
C ASP A 45 -12.33 7.19 10.22
N GLU A 46 -13.56 7.41 10.67
CA GLU A 46 -14.73 6.78 10.04
C GLU A 46 -15.11 7.50 8.74
N PRO A 47 -15.58 6.78 7.69
CA PRO A 47 -15.92 5.34 7.67
C PRO A 47 -14.75 4.40 7.34
N GLN A 48 -13.54 4.90 7.10
CA GLN A 48 -12.40 4.10 6.63
C GLN A 48 -11.90 3.10 7.67
N LEU A 49 -11.98 3.44 8.96
CA LEU A 49 -11.64 2.55 10.06
C LEU A 49 -12.48 1.27 10.04
N SER A 50 -13.81 1.43 10.08
CA SER A 50 -14.74 0.30 10.06
C SER A 50 -14.59 -0.55 8.78
N ARG A 51 -14.41 0.09 7.62
CA ARG A 51 -14.17 -0.63 6.36
C ARG A 51 -12.88 -1.43 6.37
N THR A 52 -11.80 -0.85 6.90
CA THR A 52 -10.50 -1.53 6.96
C THR A 52 -10.52 -2.72 7.91
N ARG A 53 -11.19 -2.60 9.06
CA ARG A 53 -11.39 -3.73 9.98
C ARG A 53 -12.17 -4.87 9.32
N ALA A 54 -13.31 -4.56 8.69
CA ALA A 54 -14.08 -5.55 7.95
C ALA A 54 -13.25 -6.24 6.86
N ARG A 55 -12.42 -5.47 6.13
CA ARG A 55 -11.52 -6.03 5.10
C ARG A 55 -10.50 -7.00 5.68
N LEU A 56 -9.85 -6.63 6.79
CA LEU A 56 -8.88 -7.47 7.48
C LEU A 56 -9.51 -8.78 7.97
N GLU A 57 -10.67 -8.71 8.61
CA GLU A 57 -11.42 -9.89 9.05
C GLU A 57 -11.83 -10.79 7.87
N LEU A 58 -12.38 -10.22 6.81
CA LEU A 58 -12.79 -10.96 5.62
C LEU A 58 -11.60 -11.61 4.90
N SER A 59 -10.46 -10.94 4.83
CA SER A 59 -9.25 -11.50 4.20
C SER A 59 -8.72 -12.73 4.94
N LEU A 60 -8.89 -12.80 6.26
CA LEU A 60 -8.55 -14.00 7.04
C LEU A 60 -9.52 -15.15 6.75
N LEU A 61 -10.80 -14.85 6.53
CA LEU A 61 -11.83 -15.83 6.20
C LEU A 61 -11.74 -16.33 4.74
N ALA A 62 -11.21 -15.51 3.83
CA ALA A 62 -11.16 -15.80 2.40
C ALA A 62 -10.31 -17.03 2.04
N ARG A 63 -9.40 -17.50 2.91
CA ARG A 63 -8.53 -18.66 2.65
C ARG A 63 -9.29 -19.95 2.28
N GLY A 64 -10.56 -20.08 2.67
CA GLY A 64 -11.42 -21.21 2.31
C GLY A 64 -12.41 -20.94 1.17
N ASP A 65 -12.45 -19.72 0.62
CA ASP A 65 -13.42 -19.26 -0.36
C ASP A 65 -12.70 -18.67 -1.60
N PRO A 66 -12.65 -19.39 -2.73
CA PRO A 66 -11.92 -18.94 -3.91
C PRO A 66 -12.42 -17.61 -4.50
N VAL A 67 -13.73 -17.36 -4.43
CA VAL A 67 -14.34 -16.14 -4.98
C VAL A 67 -13.95 -14.93 -4.14
N LEU A 68 -14.02 -15.05 -2.81
CA LEU A 68 -13.55 -14.01 -1.91
C LEU A 68 -12.04 -13.78 -2.06
N SER A 69 -11.27 -14.85 -2.24
CA SER A 69 -9.81 -14.75 -2.46
C SER A 69 -9.46 -13.97 -3.72
N GLU A 70 -10.16 -14.20 -4.84
CA GLU A 70 -9.92 -13.50 -6.11
C GLU A 70 -10.22 -11.99 -5.98
N ASN A 71 -11.33 -11.63 -5.35
CA ASN A 71 -11.69 -10.23 -5.11
C ASN A 71 -10.63 -9.48 -4.30
N PHE A 72 -10.11 -10.09 -3.22
CA PHE A 72 -9.04 -9.48 -2.43
C PHE A 72 -7.71 -9.45 -3.18
N ALA A 73 -7.42 -10.45 -4.02
CA ALA A 73 -6.22 -10.46 -4.86
C ALA A 73 -6.23 -9.28 -5.86
N GLN A 74 -7.36 -9.01 -6.51
CA GLN A 74 -7.49 -7.90 -7.46
C GLN A 74 -7.28 -6.53 -6.79
N MET A 75 -7.75 -6.36 -5.56
CA MET A 75 -7.47 -5.17 -4.75
C MET A 75 -5.97 -5.05 -4.43
N GLY A 76 -5.34 -6.18 -4.03
CA GLY A 76 -3.91 -6.26 -3.76
C GLY A 76 -3.05 -5.83 -4.96
N GLU A 77 -3.43 -6.26 -6.17
CA GLU A 77 -2.74 -5.89 -7.42
C GLU A 77 -2.84 -4.38 -7.71
N SER A 78 -4.00 -3.76 -7.43
CA SER A 78 -4.16 -2.31 -7.59
C SER A 78 -3.23 -1.54 -6.65
N PHE A 79 -3.09 -2.01 -5.41
CA PHE A 79 -2.18 -1.40 -4.43
C PHE A 79 -0.70 -1.63 -4.81
N ARG A 80 -0.38 -2.85 -5.29
CA ARG A 80 0.95 -3.19 -5.81
C ARG A 80 1.37 -2.26 -6.95
N GLY A 81 0.49 -1.97 -7.90
CA GLY A 81 0.81 -1.08 -9.03
C GLY A 81 1.16 0.36 -8.60
N ILE A 82 0.57 0.88 -7.52
CA ILE A 82 0.92 2.20 -6.98
C ILE A 82 2.28 2.16 -6.28
N VAL A 83 2.53 1.12 -5.49
CA VAL A 83 3.83 0.91 -4.85
C VAL A 83 4.94 0.74 -5.89
N GLU A 84 4.68 0.01 -6.96
CA GLU A 84 5.61 -0.12 -8.09
C GLU A 84 5.94 1.25 -8.69
N ARG A 85 4.93 2.09 -8.97
CA ARG A 85 5.18 3.45 -9.47
C ARG A 85 6.03 4.28 -8.50
N LEU A 86 5.78 4.18 -7.20
CA LEU A 86 6.58 4.85 -6.17
C LEU A 86 8.05 4.39 -6.22
N VAL A 87 8.28 3.07 -6.25
CA VAL A 87 9.62 2.50 -6.24
C VAL A 87 10.37 2.81 -7.54
N ILE A 88 9.71 2.76 -8.69
CA ILE A 88 10.30 3.15 -9.98
C ILE A 88 10.73 4.62 -9.96
N ALA A 89 9.90 5.52 -9.42
CA ALA A 89 10.25 6.92 -9.29
C ALA A 89 11.49 7.10 -8.39
N ALA A 90 11.51 6.43 -7.24
CA ALA A 90 12.64 6.48 -6.30
C ALA A 90 13.94 5.90 -6.89
N GLN A 91 13.89 4.79 -7.63
CA GLN A 91 15.10 4.25 -8.28
C GLN A 91 15.66 5.21 -9.34
N ARG A 92 14.79 5.85 -10.13
CA ARG A 92 15.20 6.76 -11.20
C ARG A 92 15.91 8.01 -10.71
N GLU A 93 15.67 8.43 -9.47
CA GLU A 93 16.43 9.51 -8.82
C GLU A 93 17.90 9.13 -8.56
N HIS A 94 18.19 7.83 -8.49
CA HIS A 94 19.49 7.29 -8.10
C HIS A 94 20.22 6.51 -9.20
N GLY A 95 19.58 6.27 -10.35
CA GLY A 95 20.23 5.59 -11.47
C GLY A 95 19.28 4.81 -12.39
N PRO A 96 19.82 3.89 -13.21
CA PRO A 96 19.01 3.02 -14.05
C PRO A 96 18.16 2.06 -13.19
N LEU A 97 17.02 1.64 -13.73
CA LEU A 97 16.11 0.71 -13.06
C LEU A 97 16.76 -0.68 -12.93
N ASP A 98 16.92 -1.16 -11.70
CA ASP A 98 17.28 -2.54 -11.39
C ASP A 98 16.00 -3.32 -11.08
N ARG A 99 15.60 -4.20 -12.01
CA ARG A 99 14.38 -5.01 -11.89
C ARG A 99 14.42 -6.02 -10.75
N THR A 100 15.59 -6.56 -10.43
CA THR A 100 15.73 -7.50 -9.31
C THR A 100 15.56 -6.76 -7.98
N LEU A 101 16.07 -5.52 -7.89
CA LEU A 101 15.88 -4.67 -6.71
C LEU A 101 14.44 -4.17 -6.60
N LEU A 102 13.80 -3.90 -7.74
CA LEU A 102 12.44 -3.38 -7.82
C LEU A 102 11.45 -4.32 -7.12
N ASP A 103 11.49 -5.61 -7.43
CA ASP A 103 10.58 -6.59 -6.85
C ASP A 103 10.75 -6.72 -5.32
N GLU A 104 12.00 -6.72 -4.84
CA GLU A 104 12.31 -6.76 -3.42
C GLU A 104 11.79 -5.51 -2.70
N GLN A 105 12.09 -4.32 -3.24
CA GLN A 105 11.62 -3.05 -2.69
C GLN A 105 10.09 -2.96 -2.65
N ILE A 106 9.40 -3.39 -3.72
CA ILE A 106 7.93 -3.43 -3.74
C ILE A 106 7.41 -4.34 -2.63
N SER A 107 7.98 -5.55 -2.48
CA SER A 107 7.56 -6.52 -1.46
C SER A 107 7.73 -5.97 -0.03
N VAL A 108 8.89 -5.36 0.25
CA VAL A 108 9.18 -4.79 1.58
C VAL A 108 8.28 -3.58 1.87
N VAL A 109 8.06 -2.71 0.89
CA VAL A 109 7.13 -1.57 1.04
C VAL A 109 5.71 -2.07 1.30
N LEU A 110 5.21 -3.06 0.55
CA LEU A 110 3.89 -3.64 0.78
C LEU A 110 3.75 -4.25 2.18
N SER A 111 4.79 -4.94 2.66
CA SER A 111 4.82 -5.51 4.01
C SER A 111 4.77 -4.44 5.09
N TYR A 112 5.57 -3.38 4.93
CA TYR A 112 5.55 -2.21 5.82
C TYR A 112 4.16 -1.56 5.84
N LEU A 113 3.57 -1.29 4.68
CA LEU A 113 2.24 -0.68 4.59
C LEU A 113 1.16 -1.58 5.19
N GLY A 114 1.22 -2.89 4.96
CA GLY A 114 0.32 -3.86 5.58
C GLY A 114 0.38 -3.81 7.11
N GLY A 115 1.59 -3.75 7.68
CA GLY A 115 1.79 -3.57 9.13
C GLY A 115 1.21 -2.25 9.65
N ARG A 116 1.40 -1.15 8.91
CA ARG A 116 0.81 0.17 9.27
C ARG A 116 -0.72 0.14 9.23
N ILE A 117 -1.30 -0.45 8.19
CA ILE A 117 -2.75 -0.60 8.03
C ILE A 117 -3.33 -1.38 9.22
N LEU A 118 -2.70 -2.51 9.58
CA LEU A 118 -3.12 -3.32 10.73
C LEU A 118 -3.02 -2.53 12.04
N ALA A 119 -1.92 -1.81 12.27
CA ALA A 119 -1.71 -1.04 13.48
C ALA A 119 -2.74 0.10 13.64
N PHE A 120 -3.04 0.83 12.55
CA PHE A 120 -4.06 1.87 12.57
C PHE A 120 -5.47 1.29 12.78
N ALA A 121 -5.79 0.16 12.15
CA ALA A 121 -7.07 -0.52 12.36
C ALA A 121 -7.23 -1.06 13.79
N SER A 122 -6.12 -1.39 14.46
CA SER A 122 -6.11 -1.96 15.81
C SER A 122 -5.98 -0.91 16.92
N ASP A 123 -5.98 0.39 16.58
CA ASP A 123 -5.71 1.50 17.51
C ASP A 123 -4.40 1.35 18.31
N SER A 124 -3.42 0.66 17.71
CA SER A 124 -2.13 0.35 18.34
C SER A 124 -0.99 1.18 17.76
N ALA A 125 -1.30 2.20 16.96
CA ALA A 125 -0.33 3.01 16.25
C ALA A 125 -0.01 4.29 17.02
N GLU A 126 1.29 4.60 17.15
CA GLU A 126 1.74 5.91 17.62
C GLU A 126 1.21 7.05 16.72
N PRO A 127 1.04 8.27 17.28
CA PRO A 127 0.70 9.44 16.48
C PRO A 127 1.75 9.65 15.37
N LEU A 128 1.32 9.63 14.11
CA LEU A 128 2.14 9.95 12.94
C LEU A 128 1.49 11.06 12.12
N THR A 129 2.35 11.86 11.49
CA THR A 129 1.97 12.81 10.44
C THR A 129 2.15 12.18 9.05
N SER A 130 1.64 12.87 8.02
CA SER A 130 1.86 12.45 6.62
C SER A 130 3.35 12.43 6.29
N ASP A 131 4.10 13.42 6.78
CA ASP A 131 5.54 13.55 6.51
C ASP A 131 6.34 12.42 7.17
N ASP A 132 5.91 11.94 8.34
CA ASP A 132 6.52 10.79 8.99
C ASP A 132 6.38 9.53 8.13
N ILE A 133 5.21 9.29 7.55
CA ILE A 133 4.97 8.12 6.69
C ILE A 133 5.74 8.26 5.38
N VAL A 134 5.80 9.45 4.77
CA VAL A 134 6.61 9.71 3.57
C VAL A 134 8.08 9.42 3.84
N ARG A 135 8.61 9.92 4.95
CA ARG A 135 9.99 9.67 5.39
C ARG A 135 10.24 8.18 5.63
N GLN A 136 9.31 7.48 6.27
CA GLN A 136 9.42 6.03 6.50
C GLN A 136 9.37 5.23 5.19
N LEU A 137 8.50 5.58 4.25
CA LEU A 137 8.46 4.97 2.90
C LEU A 137 9.80 5.11 2.19
N ARG A 138 10.38 6.31 2.17
CA ARG A 138 11.71 6.54 1.59
C ARG A 138 12.78 5.72 2.30
N ALA A 139 12.79 5.72 3.64
CA ALA A 139 13.76 4.97 4.42
C ALA A 139 13.69 3.46 4.13
N VAL A 140 12.49 2.89 3.98
CA VAL A 140 12.30 1.48 3.60
C VAL A 140 12.86 1.22 2.20
N ILE A 141 12.51 2.03 1.20
CA ILE A 141 12.96 1.85 -0.19
C ILE A 141 14.49 1.95 -0.28
N THR A 142 15.07 3.02 0.28
CA THR A 142 16.52 3.25 0.26
C THR A 142 17.27 2.22 1.10
N GLY A 143 16.72 1.79 2.23
CA GLY A 143 17.34 0.80 3.11
C GLY A 143 17.53 -0.57 2.44
N VAL A 144 16.53 -1.02 1.66
CA VAL A 144 16.64 -2.25 0.86
C VAL A 144 17.77 -2.12 -0.18
N ALA A 145 17.87 -0.97 -0.85
CA ALA A 145 18.93 -0.74 -1.83
C ALA A 145 20.34 -0.72 -1.20
N ALA A 146 20.47 -0.13 -0.01
CA ALA A 146 21.77 0.06 0.66
C ALA A 146 22.38 -1.24 1.21
N LEU A 147 21.56 -2.24 1.51
CA LEU A 147 22.01 -3.51 2.11
C LEU A 147 22.18 -4.63 1.09
N ARG A 148 21.86 -4.40 -0.19
CA ARG A 148 22.10 -5.38 -1.23
C ARG A 148 23.61 -5.46 -1.47
N PRO A 149 24.26 -6.63 -1.32
CA PRO A 149 25.66 -6.76 -1.65
C PRO A 149 25.85 -6.38 -3.12
N THR A 150 26.66 -5.35 -3.38
CA THR A 150 27.23 -5.13 -4.70
C THR A 150 28.05 -6.38 -5.00
N GLY A 151 27.59 -7.21 -5.93
CA GLY A 151 28.21 -8.49 -6.23
C GLY A 151 29.74 -8.36 -6.36
N GLU A 152 30.46 -9.18 -5.60
CA GLU A 152 31.84 -9.56 -5.92
C GLU A 152 31.87 -10.43 -7.18
#